data_AF-A0A2I0WHQ3-F1
#
_entry.id   AF-A0A2I0WHQ3-F1
#
_cell.length_a   1.000
_cell.length_b   1.000
_cell.length_c   1.000
_cell.angle_alpha   90.00
_cell.angle_beta   90.00
_cell.angle_gamma   90.00
#
_symmetry.space_group_name_H-M   'P 1'
#
loop_
_entity.id
_entity.type
_entity.pdbx_description
1 polymer ?
#
loop_
_entity_poly.entity_id
_entity_poly.type
_entity_poly.pdbx_seq_one_letter_code
_entity_poly.pdbx_strand_id
1 'polypeptide(L)'
;MASLEDIAVSAFINILSAIGFLLAFAVLRVQPINSRVYYPKLYINGLRSSPRGSMNGVLRFVNFNIWSYIVSFLGWMPEALKMSQTEIIQHAGLDSAIYLRIYILGLKIFVPLTILALLVIIPVNVSSGTLLDLKKDIVFSDIDKLSISNVKPGSERFWVHLCMAYIFTLWTSYMLYMEYDNVAFMRLHFLASQHRRVEQFTVVVRNVPQISGHSIAETVDHFFQKNHPDHYLSHQAVYNANRFAKLVRQKERLQNWLDYNQIKFERNPDKRPTSKIGFLGLCGRRVDSIEYYKQRIKVLDNRVRLYSLCFYIAFIYYLLLL
;
A
#
# COMPACT_ATOMS: atom_id res chain seq x y z
N MET A 1 20.29 23.90 18.89
CA MET A 1 19.72 22.63 19.39
C MET A 1 18.27 22.90 19.75
N ALA A 2 17.35 21.97 19.45
CA ALA A 2 15.94 22.17 19.76
C ALA A 2 15.75 22.20 21.29
N SER A 3 15.09 23.23 21.79
CA SER A 3 14.74 23.33 23.20
C SER A 3 13.56 22.41 23.52
N LEU A 4 13.34 22.15 24.82
CA LEU A 4 12.16 21.38 25.26
C LEU A 4 10.86 22.09 24.87
N GLU A 5 10.87 23.42 24.85
CA GLU A 5 9.75 24.25 24.39
C GLU A 5 9.45 24.03 22.91
N ASP A 6 10.49 23.97 22.05
CA ASP A 6 10.32 23.70 20.61
C ASP A 6 9.67 22.33 20.36
N ILE A 7 10.08 21.30 21.11
CA ILE A 7 9.49 19.96 21.04
C ILE A 7 8.04 19.99 21.53
N ALA A 8 7.76 20.69 22.63
CA ALA A 8 6.42 20.78 23.19
C ALA A 8 5.45 21.48 22.23
N VAL A 9 5.86 22.60 21.63
CA VAL A 9 5.05 23.32 20.63
C VAL A 9 4.81 22.45 19.40
N SER A 10 5.85 21.76 18.90
CA SER A 10 5.71 20.83 17.77
C SER A 10 4.77 19.67 18.08
N ALA A 11 4.92 19.03 19.24
CA ALA A 11 4.06 17.95 19.70
C ALA A 11 2.60 18.43 19.84
N PHE A 12 2.38 19.61 20.41
CA PHE A 12 1.07 20.20 20.56
C PHE A 12 0.38 20.42 19.21
N ILE A 13 1.06 21.05 18.24
CA ILE A 13 0.52 21.28 16.89
C ILE A 13 0.19 19.95 16.20
N ASN A 14 1.10 18.97 16.28
CA ASN A 14 0.90 17.66 15.67
C ASN A 14 -0.27 16.90 16.30
N ILE A 15 -0.38 16.87 17.63
CA ILE A 15 -1.49 16.23 18.35
C ILE A 15 -2.82 16.92 18.00
N LEU A 16 -2.86 18.25 17.99
CA LEU A 16 -4.06 19.00 17.63
C LEU A 16 -4.49 18.71 16.19
N SER A 17 -3.54 18.66 15.26
CA SER A 17 -3.81 18.29 13.86
C SER A 17 -4.33 16.86 13.73
N ALA A 18 -3.76 15.91 14.48
CA ALA A 18 -4.19 14.51 14.49
C ALA A 18 -5.63 14.37 15.02
N ILE A 19 -5.97 15.09 16.09
CA ILE A 19 -7.34 15.16 16.61
C ILE A 19 -8.28 15.74 15.56
N GLY A 20 -7.88 16.80 14.86
CA GLY A 20 -8.63 17.37 13.74
C GLY A 20 -8.90 16.35 12.63
N PHE A 21 -7.88 15.57 12.24
CA PHE A 21 -8.04 14.50 11.25
C PHE A 21 -8.94 13.36 11.73
N LEU A 22 -8.83 12.95 13.00
CA LEU A 22 -9.71 11.92 13.57
C LEU A 22 -11.16 12.38 13.62
N LEU A 23 -11.41 13.67 13.91
CA LEU A 23 -12.76 14.24 13.88
C LEU A 23 -13.31 14.26 12.45
N ALA A 24 -12.51 14.72 11.48
CA ALA A 24 -12.88 14.69 10.07
C ALA A 24 -13.17 13.25 9.60
N PHE A 25 -12.34 12.28 9.98
CA PHE A 25 -12.54 10.87 9.68
C PHE A 25 -13.87 10.35 10.27
N ALA A 26 -14.14 10.62 11.55
CA ALA A 26 -15.36 10.17 12.21
C ALA A 26 -16.62 10.74 11.53
N VAL A 27 -16.60 12.02 11.13
CA VAL A 27 -17.71 12.66 10.41
C VAL A 27 -17.87 12.07 9.01
N LEU A 28 -16.78 11.98 8.24
CA LEU A 28 -16.82 11.51 6.85
C LEU A 28 -17.19 10.03 6.73
N ARG A 29 -16.82 9.20 7.71
CA ARG A 29 -17.11 7.75 7.77
C ARG A 29 -18.59 7.47 7.98
N VAL A 30 -19.29 8.31 8.74
CA VAL A 30 -20.71 8.15 9.06
C VAL A 30 -21.62 8.52 7.87
N GLN A 31 -21.13 9.37 6.95
CA GLN A 31 -21.93 9.78 5.80
C GLN A 31 -22.18 8.62 4.83
N PRO A 32 -23.45 8.33 4.47
CA PRO A 32 -23.78 7.21 3.59
C PRO A 32 -23.24 7.40 2.16
N ILE A 33 -23.05 8.64 1.70
CA ILE A 33 -22.42 8.94 0.40
C ILE A 33 -20.98 8.41 0.31
N ASN A 34 -20.24 8.42 1.41
CA ASN A 34 -18.85 7.97 1.48
C ASN A 34 -18.70 6.49 1.84
N SER A 35 -19.81 5.77 2.03
CA SER A 35 -19.80 4.36 2.43
C SER A 35 -18.96 3.48 1.50
N ARG A 36 -18.97 3.75 0.18
CA ARG A 36 -18.17 3.01 -0.81
C ARG A 36 -16.66 3.27 -0.70
N VAL A 37 -16.27 4.42 -0.15
CA VAL A 37 -14.86 4.80 0.03
C VAL A 37 -14.30 4.19 1.32
N TYR A 38 -15.06 4.25 2.41
CA TYR A 38 -14.61 3.71 3.71
C TYR A 38 -14.84 2.21 3.88
N TYR A 39 -15.79 1.62 3.16
CA TYR A 39 -16.12 0.18 3.24
C TYR A 39 -16.10 -0.54 1.89
N PRO A 40 -15.06 -0.36 1.02
CA PRO A 40 -15.06 -0.91 -0.32
C PRO A 40 -15.08 -2.44 -0.32
N LYS A 41 -14.35 -3.08 0.61
CA LYS A 41 -14.31 -4.54 0.74
C LYS A 41 -15.67 -5.16 1.02
N LEU A 42 -16.54 -4.49 1.80
CA LEU A 42 -17.89 -4.99 2.05
C LEU A 42 -18.77 -4.98 0.79
N TYR A 43 -18.56 -4.01 -0.11
CA TYR A 43 -19.25 -3.94 -1.39
C TYR A 43 -18.68 -4.96 -2.40
N ILE A 44 -17.36 -5.12 -2.45
CA ILE A 44 -16.69 -6.10 -3.32
C ILE A 44 -17.10 -7.53 -2.94
N ASN A 45 -17.15 -7.83 -1.64
CA ASN A 45 -17.54 -9.14 -1.12
C ASN A 45 -19.07 -9.36 -1.15
N GLY A 46 -19.86 -8.39 -1.60
CA GLY A 46 -21.33 -8.48 -1.67
C GLY A 46 -22.06 -8.45 -0.32
N LEU A 47 -21.34 -8.29 0.80
CA LEU A 47 -21.89 -8.24 2.16
C LEU A 47 -22.73 -7.00 2.42
N ARG A 48 -22.48 -5.91 1.68
CA ARG A 48 -23.24 -4.67 1.76
C ARG A 48 -23.76 -4.27 0.39
N SER A 49 -25.06 -4.14 0.24
CA SER A 49 -25.70 -3.60 -0.96
C SER A 49 -26.07 -2.13 -0.78
N SER A 50 -26.15 -1.38 -1.88
CA SER A 50 -26.75 -0.03 -1.84
C SER A 50 -28.21 -0.15 -1.41
N PRO A 51 -28.75 0.78 -0.59
CA PRO A 51 -30.16 0.73 -0.20
C PRO A 51 -31.04 0.68 -1.44
N ARG A 52 -31.69 -0.46 -1.69
CA ARG A 52 -32.71 -0.61 -2.74
C ARG A 52 -34.03 -0.13 -2.13
N GLY A 53 -34.28 1.17 -2.28
CA GLY A 53 -35.59 1.81 -2.07
C GLY A 53 -36.20 1.69 -0.68
N SER A 54 -35.83 2.58 0.27
CA SER A 54 -36.68 2.96 1.42
C SER A 54 -36.05 4.08 2.27
N MET A 55 -35.41 5.09 1.65
CA MET A 55 -34.88 6.23 2.40
C MET A 55 -35.21 7.53 1.67
N ASN A 56 -35.84 8.46 2.39
CA ASN A 56 -36.18 9.80 1.92
C ASN A 56 -34.94 10.50 1.34
N GLY A 57 -35.10 11.20 0.21
CA GLY A 57 -34.02 11.57 -0.71
C GLY A 57 -32.76 12.17 -0.10
N VAL A 58 -32.88 13.02 0.93
CA VAL A 58 -31.71 13.68 1.59
C VAL A 58 -31.03 12.76 2.61
N LEU A 59 -31.79 11.96 3.37
CA LEU A 59 -31.27 10.99 4.34
C LEU A 59 -30.45 9.87 3.67
N ARG A 60 -30.67 9.64 2.37
CA ARG A 60 -29.85 8.73 1.54
C ARG A 60 -28.39 9.19 1.41
N PHE A 61 -28.13 10.50 1.51
CA PHE A 61 -26.81 11.08 1.28
C PHE A 61 -26.18 11.64 2.57
N VAL A 62 -26.99 12.12 3.52
CA VAL A 62 -26.51 12.74 4.75
C VAL A 62 -27.18 12.12 5.97
N ASN A 63 -26.37 11.76 6.97
CA ASN A 63 -26.86 11.33 8.28
C ASN A 63 -26.88 12.53 9.24
N PHE A 64 -28.03 12.89 9.83
CA PHE A 64 -28.12 14.04 10.75
C PHE A 64 -28.09 13.65 12.24
N ASN A 65 -27.90 12.37 12.56
CA ASN A 65 -27.97 11.92 13.96
C ASN A 65 -26.68 12.26 14.74
N ILE A 66 -26.73 13.29 15.59
CA ILE A 66 -25.61 13.80 16.40
C ILE A 66 -25.00 12.71 17.29
N TRP A 67 -25.83 11.83 17.88
CA TRP A 67 -25.37 10.71 18.71
C TRP A 67 -24.49 9.72 17.95
N SER A 68 -24.76 9.52 16.65
CA SER A 68 -23.94 8.66 15.80
C SER A 68 -22.51 9.19 15.63
N TYR A 69 -22.30 10.51 15.72
CA TYR A 69 -20.98 11.11 15.56
C TYR A 69 -20.14 11.00 16.82
N ILE A 70 -20.74 11.21 17.99
CA ILE A 70 -20.08 11.10 19.30
C ILE A 70 -19.65 9.65 19.54
N VAL A 71 -20.55 8.68 19.31
CA VAL A 71 -20.25 7.25 19.47
C VAL A 71 -19.23 6.76 18.43
N SER A 72 -19.28 7.28 17.20
CA SER A 72 -18.36 6.85 16.13
C SER A 72 -16.93 7.39 16.29
N PHE A 73 -16.71 8.47 17.05
CA PHE A 73 -15.39 9.12 17.14
C PHE A 73 -14.28 8.15 17.61
N LEU A 74 -14.53 7.38 18.68
CA LEU A 74 -13.61 6.35 19.18
C LEU A 74 -14.19 4.93 19.14
N GLY A 75 -15.49 4.76 18.84
CA GLY A 75 -16.13 3.45 18.83
C GLY A 75 -15.55 2.48 17.78
N TRP A 76 -14.82 2.95 16.78
CA TRP A 76 -14.16 2.10 15.79
C TRP A 76 -12.88 1.42 16.31
N MET A 77 -12.18 2.03 17.27
CA MET A 77 -10.92 1.50 17.81
C MET A 77 -11.10 0.15 18.52
N PRO A 78 -12.03 -0.01 19.48
CA PRO A 78 -12.24 -1.30 20.11
C PRO A 78 -12.73 -2.35 19.10
N GLU A 79 -13.59 -1.96 18.15
CA GLU A 79 -14.03 -2.88 17.09
C GLU A 79 -12.86 -3.36 16.20
N ALA A 80 -11.89 -2.49 15.92
CA ALA A 80 -10.70 -2.87 15.15
C ALA A 80 -9.79 -3.85 15.92
N LEU A 81 -9.77 -3.78 17.26
CA LEU A 81 -8.96 -4.65 18.11
C LEU A 81 -9.64 -5.99 18.45
N LYS A 82 -10.97 -6.09 18.28
CA LYS A 82 -11.73 -7.32 18.54
C LYS A 82 -11.47 -8.42 17.52
N MET A 83 -11.08 -8.07 16.30
CA MET A 83 -10.92 -9.03 15.21
C MET A 83 -9.77 -10.00 15.49
N SER A 84 -10.05 -11.30 15.45
CA SER A 84 -9.04 -12.31 15.73
C SER A 84 -8.02 -12.43 14.60
N GLN A 85 -6.82 -12.91 14.89
CA GLN A 85 -5.78 -13.04 13.87
C GLN A 85 -6.19 -13.97 12.72
N THR A 86 -6.92 -15.05 13.01
CA THR A 86 -7.42 -16.00 12.00
C THR A 86 -8.43 -15.35 11.08
N GLU A 87 -9.34 -14.53 11.62
CA GLU A 87 -10.27 -13.72 10.83
C GLU A 87 -9.53 -12.72 9.94
N ILE A 88 -8.49 -12.05 10.46
CA ILE A 88 -7.68 -11.11 9.68
C ILE A 88 -7.03 -11.82 8.50
N ILE A 89 -6.46 -13.02 8.71
CA ILE A 89 -5.83 -13.80 7.64
C ILE A 89 -6.86 -14.20 6.57
N GLN A 90 -8.05 -14.65 6.97
CA GLN A 90 -9.10 -15.04 6.03
C GLN A 90 -9.66 -13.85 5.23
N HIS A 91 -9.82 -12.68 5.88
CA HIS A 91 -10.45 -11.52 5.25
C HIS A 91 -9.48 -10.59 4.51
N ALA A 92 -8.26 -10.40 5.02
CA ALA A 92 -7.27 -9.47 4.48
C ALA A 92 -6.05 -10.16 3.84
N GLY A 93 -5.89 -11.47 4.02
CA GLY A 93 -4.74 -12.24 3.57
C GLY A 93 -3.63 -12.32 4.61
N LEU A 94 -2.71 -13.27 4.42
CA LEU A 94 -1.58 -13.50 5.31
C LEU A 94 -0.63 -12.29 5.37
N ASP A 95 -0.30 -11.68 4.22
CA ASP A 95 0.66 -10.57 4.16
C ASP A 95 0.20 -9.37 4.99
N SER A 96 -1.09 -9.02 4.91
CA SER A 96 -1.68 -7.96 5.72
C SER A 96 -1.59 -8.27 7.22
N ALA A 97 -1.82 -9.52 7.62
CA ALA A 97 -1.73 -9.95 9.01
C ALA A 97 -0.29 -9.89 9.54
N ILE A 98 0.68 -10.32 8.73
CA ILE A 98 2.11 -10.20 9.06
C ILE A 98 2.52 -8.73 9.17
N TYR A 99 2.04 -7.87 8.27
CA TYR A 99 2.29 -6.43 8.34
C TYR A 99 1.79 -5.81 9.66
N LEU A 100 0.59 -6.16 10.12
CA LEU A 100 0.08 -5.71 11.42
C LEU A 100 0.93 -6.22 12.59
N ARG A 101 1.46 -7.44 12.49
CA ARG A 101 2.35 -8.01 13.50
C ARG A 101 3.66 -7.24 13.66
N ILE A 102 4.17 -6.58 12.61
CA ILE A 102 5.36 -5.71 12.72
C ILE A 102 5.11 -4.59 13.74
N TYR A 103 3.92 -4.00 13.76
CA TYR A 103 3.58 -2.97 14.76
C TYR A 103 3.46 -3.54 16.18
N ILE A 104 2.84 -4.71 16.32
CA ILE A 104 2.72 -5.40 17.63
C ILE A 104 4.11 -5.79 18.15
N LEU A 105 4.98 -6.31 17.27
CA LEU A 105 6.37 -6.61 17.58
C LEU A 105 7.13 -5.35 18.00
N GLY A 106 6.95 -4.24 17.28
CA GLY A 106 7.51 -2.94 17.65
C GLY A 106 7.11 -2.55 19.07
N LEU A 107 5.82 -2.64 19.43
CA LEU A 107 5.37 -2.38 20.80
C LEU A 107 5.99 -3.35 21.82
N LYS A 108 6.03 -4.65 21.52
CA LYS A 108 6.64 -5.66 22.40
C LYS A 108 8.14 -5.43 22.64
N ILE A 109 8.86 -4.90 21.66
CA ILE A 109 10.27 -4.55 21.79
C ILE A 109 10.40 -3.23 22.54
N PHE A 110 9.78 -2.15 22.06
CA PHE A 110 10.07 -0.81 22.57
C PHE A 110 9.43 -0.49 23.93
N VAL A 111 8.28 -1.07 24.29
CA VAL A 111 7.63 -0.80 25.59
C VAL A 111 8.54 -1.16 26.78
N PRO A 112 9.04 -2.40 26.92
CA PRO A 112 9.93 -2.75 28.04
C PRO A 112 11.26 -2.00 27.98
N LEU A 113 11.82 -1.77 26.79
CA LEU A 113 13.05 -0.98 26.64
C LEU A 113 12.86 0.46 27.10
N THR A 114 11.71 1.07 26.78
CA THR A 114 11.37 2.42 27.21
C THR A 114 11.22 2.48 28.73
N ILE A 115 10.50 1.52 29.34
CA ILE A 115 10.38 1.44 30.81
C ILE A 115 11.75 1.34 31.47
N LEU A 116 12.64 0.47 30.96
CA LEU A 116 13.97 0.29 31.53
C LEU A 116 14.85 1.54 31.32
N ALA A 117 14.74 2.20 30.17
CA ALA A 117 15.43 3.46 29.91
C ALA A 117 14.96 4.59 30.85
N LEU A 118 13.64 4.71 31.07
CA LEU A 118 13.07 5.70 31.98
C LEU A 118 13.48 5.45 33.45
N LEU A 119 13.53 4.19 33.88
CA LEU A 119 13.82 3.85 35.28
C LEU A 119 15.31 3.77 35.62
N VAL A 120 16.18 3.46 34.65
CA VAL A 120 17.61 3.24 34.89
C VAL A 120 18.48 4.30 34.21
N ILE A 121 18.35 4.44 32.89
CA ILE A 121 19.23 5.30 32.08
C ILE A 121 19.02 6.78 32.47
N ILE A 122 17.77 7.23 32.58
CA ILE A 122 17.49 8.64 32.88
C ILE A 122 18.03 9.05 34.28
N PRO A 123 17.74 8.34 35.38
CA PRO A 123 18.28 8.70 36.68
C PRO A 123 19.80 8.68 36.74
N VAL A 124 20.45 7.70 36.09
CA VAL A 124 21.92 7.61 36.03
C VAL A 124 22.51 8.82 35.29
N ASN A 125 21.91 9.22 34.17
CA ASN A 125 22.35 10.38 33.40
C ASN A 125 22.18 11.68 34.18
N VAL A 126 21.02 11.89 34.82
CA VAL A 126 20.74 13.12 35.57
C VAL A 126 21.62 13.23 36.82
N SER A 127 21.92 12.12 37.51
CA SER A 127 22.70 12.09 38.75
C SER A 127 24.16 12.56 38.62
N SER A 128 24.69 12.64 37.40
CA SER A 128 26.13 12.85 37.16
C SER A 128 26.56 14.33 37.22
N GLY A 129 25.61 15.27 37.09
CA GLY A 129 25.80 16.71 37.37
C GLY A 129 26.82 17.49 36.52
N THR A 130 27.52 16.84 35.59
CA THR A 130 28.67 17.38 34.84
C THR A 130 28.35 18.65 34.05
N LEU A 131 27.17 18.74 33.43
CA LEU A 131 26.79 19.90 32.62
C LEU A 131 26.54 21.17 33.45
N LEU A 132 26.35 21.05 34.78
CA LEU A 132 26.26 22.21 35.67
C LEU A 132 27.63 22.88 35.90
N ASP A 133 28.70 22.09 35.89
CA ASP A 133 30.08 22.57 36.06
C ASP A 133 30.60 23.27 34.78
N LEU A 134 30.14 22.84 33.60
CA LEU A 134 30.52 23.33 32.26
C LEU A 134 29.68 24.51 31.74
N LYS A 135 28.77 25.05 32.56
CA LYS A 135 27.84 26.14 32.18
C LYS A 135 28.55 27.42 31.67
N LYS A 136 29.86 27.58 31.93
CA LYS A 136 30.62 28.76 31.55
C LYS A 136 31.07 28.79 30.08
N ASP A 137 31.19 27.64 29.40
CA ASP A 137 31.89 27.57 28.11
C ASP A 137 31.05 27.05 26.93
N ILE A 138 29.89 26.42 27.16
CA ILE A 138 29.11 25.78 26.09
C ILE A 138 27.59 25.95 26.31
N VAL A 139 26.86 26.28 25.25
CA VAL A 139 25.39 26.33 25.22
C VAL A 139 24.84 24.91 25.06
N PHE A 140 24.20 24.38 26.10
CA PHE A 140 23.54 23.06 26.08
C PHE A 140 22.03 23.19 26.25
N SER A 141 21.27 22.27 25.66
CA SER A 141 19.82 22.19 25.84
C SER A 141 19.46 21.30 27.04
N ASP A 142 18.29 21.50 27.65
CA ASP A 142 17.84 20.69 28.81
C ASP A 142 17.72 19.19 28.49
N ILE A 143 17.59 18.84 27.22
CA ILE A 143 17.53 17.46 26.71
C ILE A 143 18.91 16.79 26.78
N ASP A 144 20.00 17.55 26.63
CA ASP A 144 21.37 17.02 26.68
C ASP A 144 21.74 16.52 28.09
N LYS A 145 21.00 16.96 29.12
CA LYS A 145 21.09 16.46 30.50
C LYS A 145 20.59 15.03 30.66
N LEU A 146 19.69 14.59 29.77
CA LEU A 146 19.12 13.24 29.77
C LEU A 146 19.96 12.24 28.99
N SER A 147 20.99 12.71 28.26
CA SER A 147 21.85 11.90 27.41
C SER A 147 23.17 11.56 28.10
N ILE A 148 23.92 10.63 27.49
CA ILE A 148 25.25 10.20 27.93
C ILE A 148 26.26 11.37 27.97
N SER A 149 25.97 12.48 27.27
CA SER A 149 26.74 13.73 27.33
C SER A 149 26.82 14.35 28.73
N ASN A 150 25.89 14.03 29.64
CA ASN A 150 25.96 14.51 31.01
C ASN A 150 26.89 13.67 31.91
N VAL A 151 27.47 12.58 31.41
CA VAL A 151 28.33 11.68 32.20
C VAL A 151 29.80 12.06 32.06
N LYS A 152 30.51 12.30 33.18
CA LYS A 152 31.95 12.64 33.19
C LYS A 152 32.79 11.53 32.52
N PRO A 153 33.74 11.86 31.62
CA PRO A 153 34.71 10.90 31.11
C PRO A 153 35.43 10.17 32.24
N GLY A 154 35.54 8.84 32.16
CA GLY A 154 36.15 8.00 33.21
C GLY A 154 35.24 7.61 34.37
N SER A 155 33.96 8.01 34.37
CA SER A 155 32.98 7.62 35.39
C SER A 155 32.54 6.16 35.24
N GLU A 156 32.39 5.43 36.36
CA GLU A 156 31.91 4.05 36.38
C GLU A 156 30.48 3.89 35.81
N ARG A 157 29.71 4.98 35.73
CA ARG A 157 28.37 5.03 35.11
C ARG A 157 28.33 4.56 33.65
N PHE A 158 29.45 4.62 32.91
CA PHE A 158 29.53 4.06 31.56
C PHE A 158 29.28 2.54 31.51
N TRP A 159 29.63 1.82 32.59
CA TRP A 159 29.32 0.39 32.70
C TRP A 159 27.82 0.12 32.69
N VAL A 160 27.00 1.01 33.26
CA VAL A 160 25.55 0.88 33.20
C VAL A 160 25.06 0.96 31.76
N HIS A 161 25.55 1.92 30.96
CA HIS A 161 25.20 2.02 29.55
C HIS A 161 25.64 0.79 28.74
N LEU A 162 26.83 0.26 29.02
CA LEU A 162 27.33 -0.94 28.36
C LEU A 162 26.45 -2.16 28.69
N CYS A 163 26.16 -2.41 29.97
CA CYS A 163 25.27 -3.49 30.40
C CYS A 163 23.88 -3.35 29.79
N MET A 164 23.33 -2.13 29.78
CA MET A 164 22.03 -1.83 29.18
C MET A 164 22.00 -2.10 27.67
N ALA A 165 23.08 -1.77 26.94
CA ALA A 165 23.18 -2.08 25.51
C ALA A 165 23.14 -3.59 25.24
N TYR A 166 23.81 -4.41 26.07
CA TYR A 166 23.72 -5.87 25.97
C TYR A 166 22.31 -6.38 26.26
N ILE A 167 21.67 -5.90 27.34
CA ILE A 167 20.29 -6.27 27.69
C ILE A 167 19.34 -5.93 26.54
N PHE A 168 19.45 -4.72 25.97
CA PHE A 168 18.63 -4.27 24.86
C PHE A 168 18.82 -5.12 23.61
N THR A 169 20.07 -5.46 23.29
CA THR A 169 20.41 -6.29 22.14
C THR A 169 19.87 -7.71 22.32
N LEU A 170 20.12 -8.34 23.47
CA LEU A 170 19.63 -9.69 23.77
C LEU A 170 18.11 -9.77 23.75
N TRP A 171 17.42 -8.81 24.37
CA TRP A 171 15.95 -8.73 24.35
C TRP A 171 15.40 -8.59 22.93
N THR A 172 15.99 -7.69 22.14
CA THR A 172 15.56 -7.44 20.76
C THR A 172 15.78 -8.69 19.91
N SER A 173 16.96 -9.31 19.99
CA SER A 173 17.27 -10.56 19.28
C SER A 173 16.33 -11.71 19.67
N TYR A 174 16.01 -11.83 20.96
CA TYR A 174 15.06 -12.83 21.46
C TYR A 174 13.65 -12.61 20.91
N MET A 175 13.14 -11.37 20.97
CA MET A 175 11.82 -11.02 20.42
C MET A 175 11.76 -11.26 18.90
N LEU A 176 12.82 -10.89 18.16
CA LEU A 176 12.93 -11.13 16.72
C LEU A 176 12.92 -12.63 16.40
N TYR A 177 13.68 -13.44 17.14
CA TYR A 177 13.74 -14.88 16.95
C TYR A 177 12.37 -15.54 17.16
N MET A 178 11.71 -15.21 18.27
CA MET A 178 10.37 -15.72 18.59
C MET A 178 9.33 -15.33 17.54
N GLU A 179 9.36 -14.09 17.06
CA GLU A 179 8.41 -13.64 16.03
C GLU A 179 8.71 -14.24 14.66
N TYR A 180 10.00 -14.44 14.33
CA TYR A 180 10.40 -15.08 13.08
C TYR A 180 9.89 -16.53 13.01
N ASP A 181 10.06 -17.31 14.08
CA ASP A 181 9.55 -18.68 14.17
C ASP A 181 8.01 -18.72 14.01
N ASN A 182 7.30 -17.84 14.71
CA ASN A 182 5.85 -17.70 14.57
C ASN A 182 5.44 -17.37 13.13
N VAL A 183 6.12 -16.42 12.48
CA VAL A 183 5.83 -16.01 11.09
C VAL A 183 6.13 -17.15 10.11
N ALA A 184 7.21 -17.88 10.31
CA ALA A 184 7.55 -19.06 9.52
C ALA A 184 6.46 -20.13 9.64
N PHE A 185 6.01 -20.44 10.86
CA PHE A 185 4.92 -21.38 11.10
C PHE A 185 3.62 -20.94 10.43
N MET A 186 3.20 -19.68 10.62
CA MET A 186 1.99 -19.14 9.99
C MET A 186 2.06 -19.22 8.46
N ARG A 187 3.22 -18.92 7.87
CA ARG A 187 3.43 -19.00 6.42
C ARG A 187 3.32 -20.43 5.91
N LEU A 188 3.96 -21.38 6.57
CA LEU A 188 3.89 -22.80 6.18
C LEU A 188 2.45 -23.34 6.32
N HIS A 189 1.78 -23.03 7.43
CA HIS A 189 0.38 -23.41 7.63
C HIS A 189 -0.54 -22.79 6.57
N PHE A 190 -0.35 -21.51 6.25
CA PHE A 190 -1.13 -20.84 5.21
C PHE A 190 -0.92 -21.49 3.84
N LEU A 191 0.33 -21.75 3.44
CA LEU A 191 0.67 -22.41 2.18
C LEU A 191 0.06 -23.80 2.07
N ALA A 192 0.06 -24.58 3.16
CA ALA A 192 -0.56 -25.90 3.21
C ALA A 192 -2.10 -25.84 3.11
N SER A 193 -2.73 -24.79 3.68
CA SER A 193 -4.18 -24.59 3.65
C SER A 193 -4.73 -23.93 2.38
N GLN A 194 -3.85 -23.40 1.53
CA GLN A 194 -4.24 -22.60 0.37
C GLN A 194 -4.89 -23.46 -0.71
N HIS A 195 -6.00 -22.98 -1.28
CA HIS A 195 -6.65 -23.63 -2.42
C HIS A 195 -5.72 -23.66 -3.64
N ARG A 196 -5.95 -24.62 -4.54
CA ARG A 196 -5.20 -24.75 -5.80
C ARG A 196 -5.24 -23.44 -6.57
N ARG A 197 -4.06 -22.84 -6.78
CA ARG A 197 -3.89 -21.64 -7.61
C ARG A 197 -2.86 -21.90 -8.70
N VAL A 198 -3.01 -21.19 -9.81
CA VAL A 198 -2.12 -21.30 -10.98
C VAL A 198 -0.66 -21.04 -10.60
N GLU A 199 -0.41 -20.14 -9.65
CA GLU A 199 0.92 -19.81 -9.14
C GLU A 199 1.68 -20.99 -8.49
N GLN A 200 0.96 -22.01 -8.00
CA GLN A 200 1.58 -23.20 -7.40
C GLN A 200 2.11 -24.19 -8.45
N PHE A 201 1.60 -24.12 -9.68
CA PHE A 201 1.91 -25.05 -10.77
C PHE A 201 2.72 -24.40 -11.92
N THR A 202 2.95 -23.09 -11.84
CA THR A 202 3.59 -22.32 -12.92
C THR A 202 4.99 -21.92 -12.51
N VAL A 203 5.99 -22.28 -13.32
CA VAL A 203 7.38 -21.86 -13.13
C VAL A 203 7.76 -20.84 -14.19
N VAL A 204 8.40 -19.76 -13.77
CA VAL A 204 8.91 -18.73 -14.69
C VAL A 204 10.33 -19.10 -15.11
N VAL A 205 10.49 -19.51 -16.36
CA VAL A 205 11.78 -19.81 -16.98
C VAL A 205 12.32 -18.55 -17.65
N ARG A 206 13.58 -18.21 -17.38
CA ARG A 206 14.27 -17.03 -17.93
C ARG A 206 15.54 -17.44 -18.64
N ASN A 207 16.02 -16.61 -19.56
CA ASN A 207 17.26 -16.80 -20.33
C ASN A 207 17.30 -18.11 -21.13
N VAL A 208 16.24 -18.41 -21.88
CA VAL A 208 16.21 -19.55 -22.80
C VAL A 208 17.19 -19.29 -23.96
N PRO A 209 18.10 -20.22 -24.28
CA PRO A 209 19.03 -20.07 -25.39
C PRO A 209 18.28 -20.05 -26.73
N GLN A 210 18.69 -19.19 -27.65
CA GLN A 210 18.15 -19.17 -29.01
C GLN A 210 18.91 -20.18 -29.87
N ILE A 211 18.19 -21.19 -30.36
CA ILE A 211 18.72 -22.22 -31.26
C ILE A 211 18.28 -21.87 -32.68
N SER A 212 19.20 -21.85 -33.63
CA SER A 212 18.89 -21.58 -35.04
C SER A 212 17.93 -22.62 -35.61
N GLY A 213 16.85 -22.16 -36.25
CA GLY A 213 15.86 -23.04 -36.88
C GLY A 213 14.73 -23.52 -35.95
N HIS A 214 14.89 -23.37 -34.64
CA HIS A 214 13.82 -23.59 -33.67
C HIS A 214 13.33 -22.30 -33.07
N SER A 215 12.04 -22.30 -32.88
CA SER A 215 11.34 -21.21 -32.26
C SER A 215 11.40 -21.39 -30.72
N ILE A 216 11.29 -20.30 -29.94
CA ILE A 216 11.54 -20.38 -28.48
C ILE A 216 10.55 -21.32 -27.79
N ALA A 217 9.28 -21.31 -28.22
CA ALA A 217 8.27 -22.23 -27.68
C ALA A 217 8.58 -23.69 -28.00
N GLU A 218 9.01 -24.04 -29.22
CA GLU A 218 9.44 -25.40 -29.56
C GLU A 218 10.64 -25.85 -28.72
N THR A 219 11.61 -24.96 -28.52
CA THR A 219 12.81 -25.28 -27.72
C THR A 219 12.44 -25.61 -26.28
N VAL A 220 11.54 -24.82 -25.70
CA VAL A 220 11.01 -25.04 -24.34
C VAL A 220 10.20 -26.32 -24.29
N ASP A 221 9.29 -26.51 -25.24
CA ASP A 221 8.42 -27.68 -25.31
C ASP A 221 9.22 -28.98 -25.40
N HIS A 222 10.17 -29.06 -26.32
CA HIS A 222 11.06 -30.20 -26.46
C HIS A 222 11.92 -30.44 -25.20
N PHE A 223 12.44 -29.37 -24.57
CA PHE A 223 13.22 -29.49 -23.34
C PHE A 223 12.41 -30.08 -22.19
N PHE A 224 11.17 -29.61 -21.96
CA PHE A 224 10.35 -30.08 -20.85
C PHE A 224 9.72 -31.44 -21.12
N GLN A 225 9.31 -31.74 -22.35
CA GLN A 225 8.85 -33.08 -22.69
C GLN A 225 9.95 -34.13 -22.52
N LYS A 226 11.20 -33.79 -22.87
CA LYS A 226 12.34 -34.70 -22.72
C LYS A 226 12.76 -34.92 -21.26
N ASN A 227 12.80 -33.86 -20.45
CA ASN A 227 13.32 -33.94 -19.06
C ASN A 227 12.23 -34.24 -18.02
N HIS A 228 10.98 -33.83 -18.28
CA HIS A 228 9.86 -33.92 -17.34
C HIS A 228 8.57 -34.40 -18.02
N PRO A 229 8.57 -35.58 -18.69
CA PRO A 229 7.44 -36.06 -19.49
C PRO A 229 6.14 -36.19 -18.70
N ASP A 230 6.21 -36.69 -17.46
CA ASP A 230 5.00 -36.99 -16.66
C ASP A 230 4.40 -35.76 -15.95
N HIS A 231 5.15 -34.65 -15.87
CA HIS A 231 4.77 -33.46 -15.08
C HIS A 231 4.50 -32.23 -15.95
N TYR A 232 5.00 -32.24 -17.19
CA TYR A 232 4.86 -31.13 -18.10
C TYR A 232 3.45 -31.10 -18.69
N LEU A 233 2.75 -29.97 -18.51
CA LEU A 233 1.39 -29.78 -19.01
C LEU A 233 1.38 -28.86 -20.24
N SER A 234 1.90 -27.65 -20.09
CA SER A 234 1.93 -26.64 -21.15
C SER A 234 2.91 -25.53 -20.80
N HIS A 235 3.22 -24.70 -21.79
CA HIS A 235 3.98 -23.48 -21.61
C HIS A 235 3.30 -22.30 -22.31
N GLN A 236 3.62 -21.09 -21.86
CA GLN A 236 3.19 -19.86 -22.49
C GLN A 236 4.41 -18.99 -22.76
N ALA A 237 4.74 -18.79 -24.04
CA ALA A 237 5.81 -17.88 -24.43
C ALA A 237 5.45 -16.44 -24.05
N VAL A 238 6.42 -15.74 -23.43
CA VAL A 238 6.29 -14.33 -23.06
C VAL A 238 6.86 -13.47 -24.16
N TYR A 239 6.00 -12.61 -24.73
CA TYR A 239 6.40 -11.71 -25.81
C TYR A 239 6.49 -10.26 -25.32
N ASN A 240 7.28 -9.43 -26.01
CA ASN A 240 7.41 -8.01 -25.71
C ASN A 240 6.13 -7.23 -26.09
N ALA A 241 5.15 -7.24 -25.20
CA ALA A 241 3.89 -6.52 -25.38
C ALA A 241 3.96 -5.05 -24.89
N ASN A 242 5.13 -4.48 -24.60
CA ASN A 242 5.24 -3.14 -24.00
C ASN A 242 4.60 -2.04 -24.86
N ARG A 243 4.85 -2.08 -26.17
CA ARG A 243 4.26 -1.12 -27.13
C ARG A 243 2.75 -1.31 -27.24
N PHE A 244 2.30 -2.56 -27.25
CA PHE A 244 0.88 -2.91 -27.29
C PHE A 244 0.15 -2.42 -26.02
N ALA A 245 0.69 -2.75 -24.85
CA ALA A 245 0.16 -2.29 -23.56
C ALA A 245 0.11 -0.76 -23.46
N LYS A 246 1.10 -0.05 -24.01
CA LYS A 246 1.08 1.43 -24.09
C LYS A 246 -0.07 1.94 -24.95
N LEU A 247 -0.35 1.32 -26.10
CA LEU A 247 -1.47 1.68 -26.96
C LEU A 247 -2.83 1.39 -26.30
N VAL A 248 -2.97 0.24 -25.63
CA VAL A 248 -4.20 -0.11 -24.90
C VAL A 248 -4.46 0.89 -23.77
N ARG A 249 -3.46 1.20 -22.95
CA ARG A 249 -3.59 2.24 -21.89
C ARG A 249 -3.93 3.62 -22.46
N GLN A 250 -3.39 3.98 -23.62
CA GLN A 250 -3.75 5.22 -24.29
C GLN A 250 -5.21 5.20 -24.75
N LYS A 251 -5.70 4.07 -25.27
CA LYS A 251 -7.10 3.88 -25.66
C LYS A 251 -8.03 4.07 -24.47
N GLU A 252 -7.75 3.40 -23.34
CA GLU A 252 -8.53 3.50 -22.11
C GLU A 252 -8.61 4.94 -21.58
N ARG A 253 -7.51 5.69 -21.62
CA ARG A 253 -7.51 7.11 -21.24
C ARG A 253 -8.42 7.94 -22.15
N LEU A 254 -8.34 7.73 -23.46
CA LEU A 254 -9.20 8.44 -24.41
C LEU A 254 -10.67 8.05 -24.25
N GLN A 255 -10.94 6.79 -23.93
CA GLN A 255 -12.29 6.30 -23.61
C GLN A 255 -12.85 7.03 -22.39
N ASN A 256 -12.09 7.13 -21.30
CA ASN A 256 -12.50 7.88 -20.11
C ASN A 256 -12.82 9.35 -20.42
N TRP A 257 -12.05 9.98 -21.32
CA TRP A 257 -12.33 11.35 -21.77
C TRP A 257 -13.58 11.42 -22.65
N LEU A 258 -13.81 10.44 -23.52
CA LEU A 258 -15.02 10.34 -24.31
C LEU A 258 -16.25 10.20 -23.41
N ASP A 259 -16.20 9.29 -22.43
CA ASP A 259 -17.28 9.06 -21.47
C ASP A 259 -17.55 10.34 -20.66
N TYR A 260 -16.52 11.03 -20.17
CA TYR A 260 -16.66 12.31 -19.49
C TYR A 260 -17.39 13.37 -20.34
N ASN A 261 -17.03 13.48 -21.63
CA ASN A 261 -17.65 14.45 -22.53
C ASN A 261 -19.10 14.05 -22.90
N GLN A 262 -19.38 12.75 -23.03
CA GLN A 262 -20.73 12.24 -23.23
C GLN A 262 -21.62 12.53 -22.03
N ILE A 263 -21.18 12.20 -20.82
CA ILE A 263 -21.91 12.51 -19.58
C ILE A 263 -22.15 14.02 -19.45
N LYS A 264 -21.17 14.85 -19.83
CA LYS A 264 -21.31 16.31 -19.82
C LYS A 264 -22.37 16.80 -20.81
N PHE A 265 -22.48 16.16 -21.98
CA PHE A 265 -23.49 16.46 -22.98
C PHE A 265 -24.89 15.96 -22.55
N GLU A 266 -24.99 14.75 -21.99
CA GLU A 266 -26.25 14.21 -21.45
C GLU A 266 -26.84 15.10 -20.36
N ARG A 267 -26.00 15.73 -19.53
CA ARG A 267 -26.45 16.68 -18.50
C ARG A 267 -26.96 18.00 -19.08
N ASN A 268 -26.43 18.45 -20.22
CA ASN A 268 -26.76 19.73 -20.84
C ASN A 268 -26.82 19.58 -22.38
N PRO A 269 -27.96 19.09 -22.93
CA PRO A 269 -28.08 18.76 -24.35
C PRO A 269 -27.90 19.97 -25.28
N ASP A 270 -28.22 21.18 -24.81
CA ASP A 270 -28.19 22.41 -25.62
C ASP A 270 -26.77 22.86 -25.99
N LYS A 271 -25.73 22.37 -25.29
CA LYS A 271 -24.34 22.80 -25.49
C LYS A 271 -23.43 21.61 -25.76
N ARG A 272 -23.07 21.40 -27.02
CA ARG A 272 -22.10 20.38 -27.41
C ARG A 272 -20.70 20.71 -26.88
N PRO A 273 -20.02 19.79 -26.18
CA PRO A 273 -18.71 20.07 -25.59
C PRO A 273 -17.65 20.23 -26.69
N THR A 274 -16.99 21.38 -26.72
CA THR A 274 -15.89 21.66 -27.64
C THR A 274 -14.55 21.74 -26.90
N SER A 275 -13.48 21.32 -27.55
CA SER A 275 -12.10 21.42 -27.05
C SER A 275 -11.20 22.06 -28.10
N LYS A 276 -10.10 22.67 -27.66
CA LYS A 276 -9.05 23.17 -28.55
C LYS A 276 -7.93 22.13 -28.63
N ILE A 277 -7.35 21.95 -29.81
CA ILE A 277 -6.39 20.87 -30.09
C ILE A 277 -4.94 21.21 -29.66
N GLY A 278 -4.60 22.49 -29.47
CA GLY A 278 -3.22 22.92 -29.21
C GLY A 278 -2.75 22.71 -27.76
N PHE A 279 -1.65 23.36 -27.42
CA PHE A 279 -0.92 23.17 -26.16
C PHE A 279 -1.86 23.27 -24.94
N LEU A 280 -1.96 22.17 -24.17
CA LEU A 280 -2.82 22.02 -22.99
C LEU A 280 -4.31 22.40 -23.19
N GLY A 281 -4.81 22.41 -24.43
CA GLY A 281 -6.18 22.83 -24.73
C GLY A 281 -6.40 24.35 -24.71
N LEU A 282 -5.33 25.15 -24.72
CA LEU A 282 -5.40 26.62 -24.61
C LEU A 282 -5.43 27.30 -25.98
N CYS A 283 -4.65 26.80 -26.94
CA CYS A 283 -4.49 27.36 -28.28
C CYS A 283 -5.04 26.44 -29.36
N GLY A 284 -5.38 26.98 -30.53
CA GLY A 284 -5.77 26.21 -31.71
C GLY A 284 -7.28 26.17 -32.01
N ARG A 285 -7.63 25.46 -33.10
CA ARG A 285 -9.00 25.32 -33.61
C ARG A 285 -9.90 24.61 -32.59
N ARG A 286 -11.12 25.15 -32.40
CA ARG A 286 -12.17 24.48 -31.63
C ARG A 286 -12.75 23.35 -32.46
N VAL A 287 -12.79 22.16 -31.87
CA VAL A 287 -13.42 20.98 -32.46
C VAL A 287 -14.41 20.38 -31.47
N ASP A 288 -15.38 19.64 -32.00
CA ASP A 288 -16.26 18.84 -31.16
C ASP A 288 -15.45 17.76 -30.44
N SER A 289 -15.48 17.78 -29.11
CA SER A 289 -14.70 16.88 -28.28
C SER A 289 -15.13 15.42 -28.49
N ILE A 290 -16.43 15.17 -28.64
CA ILE A 290 -16.95 13.80 -28.76
C ILE A 290 -16.46 13.18 -30.07
N GLU A 291 -16.67 13.86 -31.20
CA GLU A 291 -16.21 13.36 -32.50
C GLU A 291 -14.68 13.26 -32.57
N TYR A 292 -13.96 14.23 -31.99
CA TYR A 292 -12.51 14.19 -31.91
C TYR A 292 -12.00 12.94 -31.18
N TYR A 293 -12.54 12.63 -29.99
CA TYR A 293 -12.14 11.44 -29.24
C TYR A 293 -12.55 10.15 -29.95
N LYS A 294 -13.74 10.09 -30.57
CA LYS A 294 -14.18 8.95 -31.39
C LYS A 294 -13.21 8.67 -32.53
N GLN A 295 -12.82 9.70 -33.28
CA GLN A 295 -11.88 9.57 -34.39
C GLN A 295 -10.49 9.13 -33.89
N ARG A 296 -10.00 9.71 -32.79
CA ARG A 296 -8.72 9.31 -32.18
C ARG A 296 -8.72 7.86 -31.72
N ILE A 297 -9.80 7.41 -31.08
CA ILE A 297 -9.97 6.01 -30.66
C ILE A 297 -9.98 5.09 -31.89
N LYS A 298 -10.69 5.45 -32.97
CA LYS A 298 -10.70 4.67 -34.22
C LYS A 298 -9.30 4.53 -34.84
N VAL A 299 -8.51 5.59 -34.86
CA VAL A 299 -7.11 5.55 -35.31
C VAL A 299 -6.27 4.63 -34.43
N LEU A 300 -6.45 4.72 -33.11
CA LEU A 300 -5.72 3.88 -32.16
C LEU A 300 -6.12 2.41 -32.27
N ASP A 301 -7.40 2.13 -32.48
CA ASP A 301 -7.96 0.79 -32.67
C ASP A 301 -7.39 0.12 -33.92
N ASN A 302 -7.22 0.88 -35.01
CA ASN A 302 -6.55 0.39 -36.21
C ASN A 302 -5.07 0.06 -35.95
N ARG A 303 -4.36 0.88 -35.17
CA ARG A 303 -2.98 0.56 -34.76
C ARG A 303 -2.94 -0.68 -33.89
N VAL A 304 -3.81 -0.79 -32.89
CA VAL A 304 -3.92 -1.95 -32.01
C VAL A 304 -4.22 -3.21 -32.83
N ARG A 305 -5.15 -3.16 -33.79
CA ARG A 305 -5.41 -4.27 -34.73
C ARG A 305 -4.18 -4.66 -35.53
N LEU A 306 -3.46 -3.69 -36.10
CA LEU A 306 -2.26 -3.96 -36.90
C LEU A 306 -1.15 -4.61 -36.04
N TYR A 307 -0.95 -4.14 -34.81
CA TYR A 307 -0.04 -4.78 -33.87
C TYR A 307 -0.54 -6.17 -33.48
N SER A 308 -1.82 -6.32 -33.16
CA SER A 308 -2.45 -7.59 -32.84
C SER A 308 -2.27 -8.60 -33.97
N LEU A 309 -2.46 -8.21 -35.23
CA LEU A 309 -2.20 -9.05 -36.40
C LEU A 309 -0.72 -9.38 -36.55
N CYS A 310 0.22 -8.47 -36.30
CA CYS A 310 1.65 -8.84 -36.26
C CYS A 310 1.95 -9.90 -35.19
N PHE A 311 1.30 -9.81 -34.03
CA PHE A 311 1.38 -10.85 -32.99
C PHE A 311 0.65 -12.14 -33.39
N TYR A 312 -0.52 -12.05 -34.02
CA TYR A 312 -1.35 -13.18 -34.42
C TYR A 312 -0.78 -13.90 -35.64
N ILE A 313 -0.10 -13.20 -36.56
CA ILE A 313 0.62 -13.80 -37.70
C ILE A 313 1.84 -14.54 -37.16
N ALA A 314 2.56 -14.00 -36.16
CA ALA A 314 3.60 -14.75 -35.46
C ALA A 314 3.04 -15.99 -34.71
N PHE A 315 1.79 -15.93 -34.24
CA PHE A 315 1.11 -17.03 -33.55
C PHE A 315 0.49 -18.08 -34.51
N ILE A 316 -0.08 -17.66 -35.65
CA ILE A 316 -0.66 -18.54 -36.67
C ILE A 316 0.43 -19.24 -37.47
N TYR A 317 1.56 -18.59 -37.78
CA TYR A 317 2.71 -19.29 -38.38
C TYR A 317 3.24 -20.42 -37.48
N TYR A 318 2.97 -20.36 -36.17
CA TYR A 318 3.28 -21.43 -35.22
C TYR A 318 2.23 -22.54 -35.15
N LEU A 319 0.94 -22.21 -35.34
CA LEU A 319 -0.14 -23.19 -35.31
C LEU A 319 -0.28 -23.96 -36.64
N LEU A 320 0.21 -23.41 -37.74
CA LEU A 320 0.15 -24.03 -39.08
C LEU A 320 1.40 -24.87 -39.42
N LEU A 321 2.39 -24.91 -38.51
CA LEU A 321 3.61 -25.72 -38.59
C LEU A 321 3.61 -26.91 -37.60
N LEU A 322 2.52 -27.11 -36.86
CA LEU A 322 2.12 -28.34 -36.16
C LEU A 322 1.09 -29.08 -37.02
#